data_AF-A0A6P3AUK1-F1
#
_entry.id   AF-A0A6P3AUK1-F1
#
_cell.length_a   1.000
_cell.length_b   1.000
_cell.length_c   1.000
_cell.angle_alpha   90.00
_cell.angle_beta   90.00
_cell.angle_gamma   90.00
#
_symmetry.space_group_name_H-M   'P 1'
#
loop_
_entity.id
_entity.type
_entity.pdbx_description
1 polymer ?
#
loop_
_entity_poly.entity_id
_entity_poly.type
_entity_poly.pdbx_seq_one_letter_code
_entity_poly.pdbx_strand_id
1 'polypeptide(L)'
;MPSVRQYFYRSVKNVFLIAGSIAALTIAYLAIDWLLPNSMHNGLVIASLYFIKEIGVTILFLIALFFGYRAYRIYKTEKSFPHELLKMLPIIIFWLAIVIFGANFFMGSDSYNCTKHNYNQQLNGGIKEFQGEKYTINICGSGVNNSHFLGDNMDSVQLTVLDAQGQVQVKRNYKVFWDGQPGHEPLTIGPNSITYQDDDKQADYTITMPPTLIEKLKARLPF
;
A
#
# COMPACT_ATOMS: atom_id res chain seq x y z
N MET A 1 -29.79 21.39 -23.66
CA MET A 1 -28.90 21.15 -22.50
C MET A 1 -28.41 19.71 -22.55
N PRO A 2 -27.12 19.44 -22.37
CA PRO A 2 -26.58 18.08 -22.43
C PRO A 2 -27.07 17.22 -21.27
N SER A 3 -27.36 15.94 -21.55
CA SER A 3 -27.79 14.98 -20.54
C SER A 3 -26.60 14.39 -19.77
N VAL A 4 -26.84 13.82 -18.59
CA VAL A 4 -25.82 13.13 -17.78
C VAL A 4 -25.04 12.08 -18.61
N ARG A 5 -25.73 11.36 -19.50
CA ARG A 5 -25.12 10.40 -20.43
C ARG A 5 -24.12 11.05 -21.40
N GLN A 6 -24.42 12.23 -21.93
CA GLN A 6 -23.49 12.97 -22.79
C GLN A 6 -22.27 13.47 -22.03
N TYR A 7 -22.45 13.88 -20.76
CA TYR A 7 -21.33 14.24 -19.90
C TYR A 7 -20.42 13.04 -19.61
N PHE A 8 -21.01 11.86 -19.34
CA PHE A 8 -20.26 10.64 -19.12
C PHE A 8 -19.43 10.25 -20.35
N TYR A 9 -20.04 10.21 -21.54
CA TYR A 9 -19.31 9.85 -22.77
C TYR A 9 -18.15 10.82 -23.09
N ARG A 10 -18.37 12.13 -22.88
CA ARG A 10 -17.31 13.13 -23.04
C ARG A 10 -16.20 12.97 -22.00
N SER A 11 -16.56 12.62 -20.77
CA SER A 11 -15.60 12.36 -19.69
C SER A 11 -14.73 11.14 -20.01
N VAL A 12 -15.34 10.02 -20.40
CA VAL A 12 -14.63 8.80 -20.83
C VAL A 12 -13.67 9.09 -21.99
N LYS A 13 -14.12 9.80 -23.03
CA LYS A 13 -13.26 10.20 -24.16
C LYS A 13 -12.04 11.01 -23.70
N ASN A 14 -12.23 11.93 -22.76
CA ASN A 14 -11.13 12.74 -22.23
C ASN A 14 -10.16 11.90 -21.39
N VAL A 15 -10.64 10.94 -20.60
CA VAL A 15 -9.77 10.02 -19.87
C VAL A 15 -8.93 9.18 -20.82
N PHE A 16 -9.50 8.66 -21.91
CA PHE A 16 -8.72 7.95 -22.93
C PHE A 16 -7.67 8.85 -23.61
N LEU A 17 -7.98 10.12 -23.87
CA LEU A 17 -7.00 11.08 -24.40
C LEU A 17 -5.85 11.34 -23.43
N ILE A 18 -6.16 11.51 -22.14
CA ILE A 18 -5.16 11.70 -21.09
C ILE A 18 -4.31 10.43 -20.96
N ALA A 19 -4.92 9.26 -20.88
CA ALA A 19 -4.22 7.98 -20.81
C ALA A 19 -3.31 7.75 -22.03
N GLY A 20 -3.80 8.05 -23.23
CA GLY A 20 -3.00 7.99 -24.46
C GLY A 20 -1.82 8.97 -24.46
N SER A 21 -2.00 10.17 -23.90
CA SER A 21 -0.92 11.15 -23.76
C SER A 21 0.15 10.69 -22.77
N ILE A 22 -0.28 10.11 -21.63
CA ILE A 22 0.64 9.51 -20.65
C ILE A 22 1.42 8.36 -21.27
N ALA A 23 0.75 7.47 -22.01
CA ALA A 23 1.39 6.35 -22.70
C ALA A 23 2.42 6.82 -23.75
N ALA A 24 2.10 7.87 -24.50
CA ALA A 24 3.05 8.45 -25.45
C ALA A 24 4.27 9.05 -24.75
N LEU A 25 4.08 9.74 -23.62
CA LEU A 25 5.16 10.30 -22.81
C LEU A 25 6.04 9.22 -22.19
N THR A 26 5.47 8.11 -21.70
CA THR A 26 6.25 6.99 -21.15
C THR A 26 7.04 6.26 -22.25
N ILE A 27 6.47 6.07 -23.44
CA ILE A 27 7.20 5.49 -24.57
C ILE A 27 8.37 6.40 -24.98
N ALA A 28 8.13 7.72 -25.07
CA ALA A 28 9.19 8.67 -25.37
C ALA A 28 10.29 8.65 -24.29
N TYR A 29 9.91 8.58 -23.02
CA TYR A 29 10.85 8.43 -21.91
C TYR A 29 11.71 7.17 -22.04
N LEU A 30 11.10 6.00 -22.28
CA LEU A 30 11.83 4.74 -22.45
C LEU A 30 12.79 4.79 -23.65
N ALA A 31 12.40 5.47 -24.73
CA ALA A 31 13.26 5.66 -25.89
C ALA A 31 14.46 6.59 -25.59
N ILE A 32 14.26 7.63 -24.79
CA ILE A 32 15.32 8.55 -24.35
C ILE A 32 16.28 7.86 -23.38
N ASP A 33 15.74 7.07 -22.44
CA ASP A 33 16.50 6.30 -21.45
C ASP A 33 17.45 5.30 -22.15
N TRP A 34 16.95 4.59 -23.17
CA TRP A 34 17.76 3.72 -24.02
C TRP A 34 18.94 4.43 -24.72
N LEU A 35 18.83 5.75 -24.94
CA LEU A 35 19.81 6.57 -25.64
C LEU A 35 20.85 7.22 -24.69
N LEU A 36 20.65 7.17 -23.38
CA LEU A 36 21.50 7.84 -22.37
C LEU A 36 22.58 6.89 -21.80
N PRO A 37 23.81 7.38 -21.54
CA PRO A 37 24.88 6.58 -20.95
C PRO A 37 24.59 6.13 -19.50
N ASN A 38 25.06 4.94 -19.14
CA ASN A 38 24.74 4.21 -17.90
C ASN A 38 24.93 5.00 -16.58
N SER A 39 25.76 6.04 -16.55
CA SER A 39 25.97 6.86 -15.35
C SER A 39 24.79 7.81 -15.04
N MET A 40 24.01 8.22 -16.06
CA MET A 40 22.82 9.06 -15.88
C MET A 40 21.54 8.25 -15.63
N HIS A 41 21.55 6.99 -16.04
CA HIS A 41 20.46 6.01 -15.82
C HIS A 41 20.09 5.90 -14.33
N ASN A 42 21.08 5.78 -13.45
CA ASN A 42 20.83 5.60 -12.00
C ASN A 42 20.19 6.83 -11.35
N GLY A 43 20.55 8.05 -11.75
CA GLY A 43 19.95 9.28 -11.21
C GLY A 43 18.50 9.48 -11.67
N LEU A 44 18.21 9.16 -12.93
CA LEU A 44 16.87 9.27 -13.52
C LEU A 44 15.90 8.21 -12.98
N VAL A 45 16.37 6.98 -12.77
CA VAL A 45 15.59 5.89 -12.14
C VAL A 45 15.26 6.20 -10.68
N ILE A 46 16.19 6.80 -9.92
CA ILE A 46 15.93 7.21 -8.53
C ILE A 46 14.87 8.34 -8.49
N ALA A 47 14.94 9.29 -9.42
CA ALA A 47 13.93 10.36 -9.53
C ALA A 47 12.55 9.83 -9.95
N SER A 48 12.48 8.85 -10.87
CA SER A 48 11.22 8.26 -11.30
C SER A 48 10.58 7.36 -10.24
N LEU A 49 11.36 6.64 -9.43
CA LEU A 49 10.88 5.92 -8.25
C LEU A 49 10.32 6.86 -7.17
N TYR A 50 10.92 8.05 -7.00
CA TYR A 50 10.36 9.11 -6.15
C TYR A 50 9.02 9.63 -6.69
N PHE A 51 8.91 9.75 -8.02
CA PHE A 51 7.67 10.14 -8.68
C PHE A 51 6.56 9.08 -8.55
N ILE A 52 6.88 7.78 -8.55
CA ILE A 52 5.88 6.70 -8.34
C ILE A 52 5.15 6.88 -7.00
N LYS A 53 5.85 7.36 -5.98
CA LYS A 53 5.30 7.73 -4.67
C LYS A 53 4.28 8.88 -4.72
N GLU A 54 4.42 9.77 -5.70
CA GLU A 54 3.63 11.00 -5.92
C GLU A 54 2.61 10.90 -7.06
N ILE A 55 2.50 9.74 -7.74
CA ILE A 55 1.55 9.52 -8.84
C ILE A 55 0.11 9.77 -8.38
N GLY A 56 -0.25 9.34 -7.17
CA GLY A 56 -1.60 9.57 -6.61
C GLY A 56 -1.94 11.05 -6.44
N VAL A 57 -0.98 11.85 -5.92
CA VAL A 57 -1.12 13.30 -5.74
C VAL A 57 -1.20 14.01 -7.09
N THR A 58 -0.39 13.58 -8.06
CA THR A 58 -0.40 14.12 -9.42
C THR A 58 -1.72 13.83 -10.13
N ILE A 59 -2.25 12.61 -10.02
CA ILE A 59 -3.56 12.24 -10.58
C ILE A 59 -4.68 13.05 -9.93
N LEU A 60 -4.69 13.18 -8.59
CA LEU A 60 -5.66 14.01 -7.87
C LEU A 60 -5.58 15.48 -8.29
N PHE A 61 -4.38 16.03 -8.45
CA PHE A 61 -4.16 17.39 -8.90
C PHE A 61 -4.63 17.62 -10.34
N LEU A 62 -4.39 16.67 -11.25
CA LEU A 62 -4.87 16.73 -12.64
C LEU A 62 -6.40 16.63 -12.73
N ILE A 63 -7.02 15.79 -11.90
CA ILE A 63 -8.48 15.71 -11.76
C ILE A 63 -9.03 17.05 -11.26
N ALA A 64 -8.45 17.62 -10.21
CA ALA A 64 -8.86 18.91 -9.66
C ALA A 64 -8.69 20.05 -10.66
N LEU A 65 -7.58 20.10 -11.41
CA LEU A 65 -7.36 21.08 -12.48
C LEU A 65 -8.38 20.93 -13.61
N PHE A 66 -8.68 19.71 -14.03
CA PHE A 66 -9.66 19.46 -15.10
C PHE A 66 -11.05 19.94 -14.71
N PHE A 67 -11.52 19.55 -13.52
CA PHE A 67 -12.84 19.96 -13.01
C PHE A 67 -12.88 21.45 -12.67
N GLY A 68 -11.82 22.00 -12.08
CA GLY A 68 -11.68 23.41 -11.76
C GLY A 68 -11.68 24.31 -13.01
N TYR A 69 -10.92 23.95 -14.05
CA TYR A 69 -10.92 24.67 -15.33
C TYR A 69 -12.29 24.61 -16.01
N ARG A 70 -12.97 23.46 -15.96
CA ARG A 70 -14.34 23.31 -16.47
C ARG A 70 -15.34 24.17 -15.71
N ALA A 71 -15.28 24.18 -14.38
CA ALA A 71 -16.12 25.02 -13.52
C ALA A 71 -15.88 26.51 -13.80
N TYR A 72 -14.62 26.94 -13.90
CA TYR A 72 -14.25 28.32 -14.25
C TYR A 72 -14.83 28.75 -15.60
N ARG A 73 -14.70 27.89 -16.62
CA ARG A 73 -15.28 28.16 -17.95
C ARG A 73 -16.79 28.31 -17.89
N ILE A 74 -17.49 27.39 -17.22
CA ILE A 74 -18.96 27.40 -17.11
C ILE A 74 -19.43 28.64 -16.35
N TYR A 75 -18.77 29.00 -15.25
CA TYR A 75 -19.03 30.24 -14.51
C TYR A 75 -18.92 31.49 -15.40
N LYS A 76 -17.92 31.52 -16.29
CA LYS A 76 -17.69 32.66 -17.19
C LYS A 76 -18.69 32.71 -18.36
N THR A 77 -19.26 31.58 -18.79
CA THR A 77 -20.16 31.51 -19.97
C THR A 77 -21.65 31.33 -19.66
N GLU A 78 -22.06 30.86 -18.48
CA GLU A 78 -23.46 30.53 -18.17
C GLU A 78 -23.97 31.18 -16.87
N LYS A 79 -25.14 31.83 -16.93
CA LYS A 79 -25.80 32.48 -15.78
C LYS A 79 -26.26 31.52 -14.67
N SER A 80 -26.28 30.21 -14.90
CA SER A 80 -26.84 29.19 -13.98
C SER A 80 -25.82 28.13 -13.57
N PHE A 81 -24.67 28.58 -13.06
CA PHE A 81 -23.59 27.74 -12.51
C PHE A 81 -24.03 26.60 -11.56
N PRO A 82 -24.91 26.79 -10.55
CA PRO A 82 -25.22 25.74 -9.58
C PRO A 82 -25.98 24.55 -10.20
N HIS A 83 -26.80 24.81 -11.22
CA HIS A 83 -27.61 23.75 -11.86
C HIS A 83 -26.76 22.83 -12.74
N GLU A 84 -25.72 23.35 -13.40
CA GLU A 84 -24.79 22.54 -14.20
C GLU A 84 -23.75 21.81 -13.33
N LEU A 85 -23.34 22.40 -12.21
CA LEU A 85 -22.49 21.73 -11.22
C LEU A 85 -23.17 20.47 -10.66
N LEU A 86 -24.46 20.57 -10.33
CA LEU A 86 -25.26 19.46 -9.78
C LEU A 86 -25.38 18.29 -10.77
N LYS A 87 -25.35 18.56 -12.08
CA LYS A 87 -25.37 17.53 -13.14
C LYS A 87 -24.03 16.83 -13.34
N MET A 88 -22.92 17.51 -13.05
CA MET A 88 -21.57 16.94 -13.16
C MET A 88 -21.14 16.15 -11.91
N LEU A 89 -21.75 16.44 -10.77
CA LEU A 89 -21.51 15.83 -9.47
C LEU A 89 -21.50 14.27 -9.47
N PRO A 90 -22.49 13.56 -10.06
CA PRO A 90 -22.47 12.10 -10.08
C PRO A 90 -21.27 11.51 -10.85
N ILE A 91 -20.80 12.21 -11.88
CA ILE A 91 -19.64 11.77 -12.68
C ILE A 91 -18.34 12.00 -11.92
N ILE A 92 -18.24 13.10 -11.17
CA ILE A 92 -17.11 13.39 -10.28
C ILE A 92 -17.01 12.29 -9.21
N ILE A 93 -18.13 11.96 -8.56
CA ILE A 93 -18.19 10.89 -7.55
C ILE A 93 -17.77 9.54 -8.16
N PHE A 94 -18.26 9.22 -9.36
CA PHE A 94 -17.92 7.96 -10.04
C PHE A 94 -16.40 7.82 -10.29
N TRP A 95 -15.75 8.87 -10.79
CA TRP A 95 -14.30 8.85 -11.02
C TRP A 95 -13.50 8.84 -9.71
N LEU A 96 -13.94 9.58 -8.69
CA LEU A 96 -13.35 9.51 -7.36
C LEU A 96 -13.41 8.09 -6.78
N ALA A 97 -14.57 7.42 -6.91
CA ALA A 97 -14.74 6.04 -6.45
C ALA A 97 -13.81 5.06 -7.18
N ILE A 98 -13.64 5.20 -8.51
CA ILE A 98 -12.70 4.38 -9.27
C ILE A 98 -11.26 4.62 -8.83
N VAL A 99 -10.85 5.89 -8.63
CA VAL A 99 -9.49 6.22 -8.19
C VAL A 99 -9.22 5.66 -6.79
N ILE A 100 -10.17 5.82 -5.86
CA ILE A 100 -10.07 5.26 -4.50
C ILE A 100 -9.99 3.73 -4.56
N PHE A 101 -10.88 3.08 -5.30
CA PHE A 101 -10.90 1.62 -5.41
C PHE A 101 -9.62 1.08 -6.08
N GLY A 102 -9.17 1.72 -7.16
CA GLY A 102 -7.93 1.37 -7.86
C GLY A 102 -6.70 1.54 -6.98
N ALA A 103 -6.60 2.66 -6.25
CA ALA A 103 -5.51 2.89 -5.31
C ALA A 103 -5.44 1.77 -4.25
N ASN A 104 -6.58 1.42 -3.62
CA ASN A 104 -6.63 0.33 -2.65
C ASN A 104 -6.23 -1.04 -3.25
N PHE A 105 -6.66 -1.33 -4.48
CA PHE A 105 -6.34 -2.60 -5.14
C PHE A 105 -4.85 -2.74 -5.47
N PHE A 106 -4.21 -1.68 -5.98
CA PHE A 106 -2.78 -1.70 -6.32
C PHE A 106 -1.86 -1.53 -5.09
N MET A 107 -2.37 -1.03 -3.96
CA MET A 107 -1.60 -0.83 -2.73
C MET A 107 -1.62 -2.05 -1.78
N GLY A 108 -2.51 -3.02 -1.99
CA GLY A 108 -2.76 -4.13 -1.04
C GLY A 108 -1.79 -5.31 -1.06
N SER A 109 -0.70 -5.29 -1.85
CA SER A 109 0.27 -6.40 -1.81
C SER A 109 1.48 -6.02 -0.96
N ASP A 110 1.39 -6.22 0.35
CA ASP A 110 2.55 -6.15 1.24
C ASP A 110 3.55 -7.25 0.86
N SER A 111 4.57 -6.89 0.07
CA SER A 111 5.70 -7.78 -0.20
C SER A 111 6.66 -7.73 0.99
N TYR A 112 6.53 -8.68 1.92
CA TYR A 112 7.47 -8.81 3.05
C TYR A 112 8.88 -9.12 2.53
N ASN A 113 9.87 -8.33 2.94
CA ASN A 113 11.26 -8.53 2.53
C ASN A 113 12.15 -8.78 3.74
N CYS A 114 12.31 -10.05 4.10
CA CYS A 114 13.08 -10.46 5.27
C CYS A 114 14.60 -10.28 5.12
N THR A 115 15.10 -9.98 3.92
CA THR A 115 16.52 -9.63 3.68
C THR A 115 16.78 -8.17 4.03
N LYS A 116 15.85 -7.28 3.70
CA LYS A 116 16.02 -5.83 3.88
C LYS A 116 15.45 -5.32 5.20
N HIS A 117 14.32 -5.87 5.64
CA HIS A 117 13.57 -5.41 6.81
C HIS A 117 13.43 -6.56 7.81
N ASN A 118 14.56 -6.99 8.38
CA ASN A 118 14.58 -7.99 9.45
C ASN A 118 14.40 -7.31 10.81
N TYR A 119 13.35 -7.68 11.54
CA TYR A 119 13.00 -7.07 12.82
C TYR A 119 13.22 -8.00 14.02
N ASN A 120 13.97 -9.09 13.86
CA ASN A 120 14.21 -10.06 14.93
C ASN A 120 14.89 -9.44 16.14
N GLN A 121 15.81 -8.49 15.95
CA GLN A 121 16.52 -7.87 17.07
C GLN A 121 15.60 -6.90 17.83
N GLN A 122 14.80 -6.14 17.09
CA GLN A 122 13.95 -5.08 17.62
C GLN A 122 12.71 -5.67 18.32
N LEU A 123 12.12 -6.72 17.75
CA LEU A 123 10.88 -7.34 18.24
C LEU A 123 11.11 -8.65 19.02
N ASN A 124 12.31 -8.90 19.53
CA ASN A 124 12.64 -10.10 20.33
C ASN A 124 12.37 -11.45 19.63
N GLY A 125 12.65 -11.51 18.33
CA GLY A 125 12.66 -12.75 17.55
C GLY A 125 13.89 -13.62 17.82
N GLY A 126 14.30 -14.38 16.81
CA GLY A 126 15.43 -15.30 16.88
C GLY A 126 15.09 -16.67 17.44
N ILE A 127 16.11 -17.42 17.88
CA ILE A 127 15.94 -18.79 18.37
C ILE A 127 15.45 -18.76 19.81
N LYS A 128 14.33 -19.44 20.07
CA LYS A 128 13.74 -19.63 21.39
C LYS A 128 13.52 -21.13 21.65
N GLU A 129 13.47 -21.52 22.92
CA GLU A 129 13.27 -22.91 23.33
C GLU A 129 11.96 -23.06 24.08
N PHE A 130 11.13 -24.02 23.67
CA PHE A 130 9.86 -24.35 24.29
C PHE A 130 9.81 -25.86 24.52
N GLN A 131 9.61 -26.29 25.76
CA GLN A 131 9.52 -27.72 26.12
C GLN A 131 10.72 -28.57 25.64
N GLY A 132 11.93 -27.99 25.60
CA GLY A 132 13.15 -28.68 25.14
C GLY A 132 13.34 -28.70 23.62
N GLU A 133 12.42 -28.12 22.86
CA GLU A 133 12.52 -27.98 21.41
C GLU A 133 12.86 -26.55 21.00
N LYS A 134 13.76 -26.41 20.02
CA LYS A 134 14.18 -25.11 19.49
C LYS A 134 13.28 -24.68 18.34
N TYR A 135 12.83 -23.43 18.42
CA TYR A 135 12.02 -22.77 17.41
C TYR A 135 12.70 -21.48 16.96
N THR A 136 12.71 -21.22 15.66
CA THR A 136 13.22 -19.95 15.12
C THR A 136 12.05 -19.03 14.83
N ILE A 137 12.01 -17.90 15.54
CA ILE A 137 11.05 -16.83 15.32
C ILE A 137 11.67 -15.84 14.35
N ASN A 138 11.08 -15.72 13.16
CA ASN A 138 11.49 -14.77 12.15
C ASN A 138 10.43 -13.70 11.93
N ILE A 139 10.83 -12.44 11.97
CA ILE A 139 9.98 -11.27 11.91
C ILE A 139 10.52 -10.37 10.81
N CYS A 140 9.69 -10.09 9.82
CA CYS A 140 10.07 -9.20 8.73
C CYS A 140 8.97 -8.26 8.29
N GLY A 141 9.35 -7.03 7.96
CA GLY A 141 8.43 -6.00 7.48
C GLY A 141 8.30 -5.95 5.97
N SER A 142 7.24 -5.28 5.51
CA SER A 142 7.19 -4.70 4.16
C SER A 142 8.08 -3.44 4.07
N GLY A 143 8.43 -2.85 5.22
CA GLY A 143 9.20 -1.61 5.36
C GLY A 143 8.24 -0.46 5.64
N VAL A 144 8.76 0.70 6.10
CA VAL A 144 8.00 1.93 6.49
C VAL A 144 7.27 2.60 5.31
N ASN A 145 6.86 1.82 4.32
CA ASN A 145 6.26 2.24 3.09
C ASN A 145 4.74 2.41 3.20
N ASN A 146 4.13 2.39 4.39
CA ASN A 146 2.80 2.98 4.60
C ASN A 146 2.88 4.46 4.99
N SER A 147 4.04 5.11 4.81
CA SER A 147 4.20 6.56 4.88
C SER A 147 3.69 7.27 3.59
N HIS A 148 2.62 6.78 2.98
CA HIS A 148 2.00 7.42 1.80
C HIS A 148 0.83 8.31 2.25
N PHE A 149 0.36 9.19 1.36
CA PHE A 149 -0.72 10.17 1.62
C PHE A 149 -2.02 9.59 2.20
N LEU A 150 -2.24 8.26 2.09
CA LEU A 150 -3.37 7.51 2.67
C LEU A 150 -2.95 6.34 3.56
N GLY A 151 -1.66 6.18 3.85
CA GLY A 151 -1.19 5.10 4.70
C GLY A 151 -1.33 5.45 6.18
N ASP A 152 -1.36 4.43 7.02
CA ASP A 152 -1.56 4.52 8.46
C ASP A 152 -0.26 4.80 9.24
N ASN A 153 0.85 5.03 8.53
CA ASN A 153 2.19 5.17 9.10
C ASN A 153 2.63 3.96 9.96
N MET A 154 2.01 2.79 9.77
CA MET A 154 2.36 1.53 10.43
C MET A 154 3.03 0.58 9.44
N ASP A 155 4.04 -0.15 9.87
CA ASP A 155 4.70 -1.17 9.05
C ASP A 155 3.93 -2.50 9.14
N SER A 156 3.63 -3.10 7.98
CA SER A 156 3.06 -4.44 7.93
C SER A 156 4.16 -5.47 8.19
N VAL A 157 4.02 -6.23 9.27
CA VAL A 157 5.00 -7.20 9.73
C VAL A 157 4.46 -8.61 9.64
N GLN A 158 5.30 -9.55 9.21
CA GLN A 158 5.03 -10.97 9.20
C GLN A 158 5.88 -11.68 10.26
N LEU A 159 5.20 -12.32 11.21
CA LEU A 159 5.75 -13.22 12.20
C LEU A 159 5.65 -14.67 11.70
N THR A 160 6.80 -15.32 11.59
CA THR A 160 6.91 -16.74 11.22
C THR A 160 7.63 -17.51 12.32
N VAL A 161 7.05 -18.63 12.76
CA VAL A 161 7.70 -19.56 13.68
C VAL A 161 8.07 -20.82 12.92
N LEU A 162 9.36 -21.16 12.94
CA LEU A 162 9.95 -22.32 12.28
C LEU A 162 10.36 -23.34 13.34
N ASP A 163 10.23 -24.63 13.05
CA ASP A 163 10.83 -25.69 13.86
C ASP A 163 12.35 -25.82 13.60
N ALA A 164 12.99 -26.76 14.30
CA ALA A 164 14.41 -27.05 14.14
C ALA A 164 14.80 -27.51 12.72
N GLN A 165 13.84 -28.02 11.94
CA GLN A 165 14.02 -28.45 10.56
C GLN A 165 13.72 -27.32 9.56
N GLY A 166 13.38 -26.12 10.03
CA GLY A 166 13.04 -24.97 9.21
C GLY A 166 11.63 -25.03 8.60
N GLN A 167 10.75 -25.91 9.09
CA GLN A 167 9.36 -25.98 8.63
C GLN A 167 8.50 -24.94 9.34
N VAL A 168 7.68 -24.22 8.56
CA VAL A 168 6.74 -23.22 9.08
C VAL A 168 5.67 -23.90 9.95
N GLN A 169 5.67 -23.54 11.23
CA GLN A 169 4.68 -23.98 12.20
C GLN A 169 3.58 -22.93 12.42
N VAL A 170 3.96 -21.65 12.40
CA VAL A 170 3.03 -20.52 12.58
C VAL A 170 3.40 -19.40 11.62
N LYS A 171 2.38 -18.75 11.06
CA LYS A 171 2.50 -17.54 10.25
C LYS A 171 1.41 -16.56 10.65
N ARG A 172 1.76 -15.32 10.97
CA ARG A 172 0.83 -14.23 11.34
C ARG A 172 1.29 -12.93 10.68
N ASN A 173 0.34 -12.16 10.17
CA ASN A 173 0.57 -10.79 9.70
C ASN A 173 -0.09 -9.84 10.71
N TYR A 174 0.61 -8.77 11.09
CA TYR A 174 0.16 -7.75 12.04
C TYR A 174 0.85 -6.42 11.71
N LYS A 175 0.42 -5.31 12.31
CA LYS A 175 1.05 -4.01 12.09
C LYS A 175 1.84 -3.54 13.31
N VAL A 176 2.93 -2.84 13.04
CA VAL A 176 3.80 -2.24 14.05
C VAL A 176 3.97 -0.75 13.76
N PHE A 177 3.76 0.08 14.78
CA PHE A 177 4.05 1.50 14.75
C PHE A 177 5.42 1.76 15.38
N TRP A 178 6.35 2.34 14.62
CA TRP A 178 7.73 2.54 15.08
C TRP A 178 7.93 3.79 15.96
N ASP A 179 7.01 4.76 15.90
CA ASP A 179 7.24 6.13 16.38
C ASP A 179 6.47 6.53 17.68
N GLY A 180 5.91 5.59 18.45
CA GLY A 180 5.18 5.96 19.69
C GLY A 180 4.61 4.78 20.47
N GLN A 181 4.00 5.01 21.65
CA GLN A 181 3.29 3.99 22.45
C GLN A 181 1.79 3.92 22.07
N PRO A 182 1.18 2.73 21.96
CA PRO A 182 1.75 1.42 22.30
C PRO A 182 2.63 0.77 21.20
N GLY A 183 3.01 1.52 20.17
CA GLY A 183 3.87 1.03 19.09
C GLY A 183 5.25 0.53 19.52
N HIS A 184 5.69 -0.52 18.81
CA HIS A 184 6.97 -1.22 18.97
C HIS A 184 7.12 -2.03 20.25
N GLU A 185 6.04 -2.65 20.74
CA GLU A 185 6.16 -3.66 21.80
C GLU A 185 6.84 -4.94 21.27
N PRO A 186 7.98 -5.37 21.88
CA PRO A 186 8.63 -6.61 21.52
C PRO A 186 7.76 -7.82 21.84
N LEU A 187 8.02 -8.95 21.18
CA LEU A 187 7.36 -10.20 21.53
C LEU A 187 7.60 -10.54 23.00
N THR A 188 6.50 -10.80 23.72
CA THR A 188 6.56 -11.34 25.08
C THR A 188 6.64 -12.85 25.00
N ILE A 189 7.74 -13.41 25.49
CA ILE A 189 8.00 -14.85 25.47
C ILE A 189 7.61 -15.43 26.82
N GLY A 190 6.50 -16.15 26.85
CA GLY A 190 6.06 -16.95 28.00
C GLY A 190 6.68 -18.36 27.98
N PRO A 191 6.45 -19.17 29.03
CA PRO A 191 6.98 -20.53 29.11
C PRO A 191 6.40 -21.47 28.02
N ASN A 192 5.14 -21.24 27.63
CA ASN A 192 4.41 -22.04 26.64
C ASN A 192 3.64 -21.14 25.65
N SER A 193 4.11 -19.90 25.44
CA SER A 193 3.41 -18.95 24.57
C SER A 193 4.31 -17.85 24.04
N ILE A 194 3.89 -17.28 22.91
CA ILE A 194 4.46 -16.06 22.33
C ILE A 194 3.31 -15.07 22.20
N THR A 195 3.43 -13.90 22.81
CA THR A 195 2.45 -12.83 22.71
C THR A 195 3.00 -11.69 21.87
N TYR A 196 2.19 -11.20 20.93
CA TYR A 196 2.48 -10.07 20.06
C TYR A 196 1.31 -9.09 20.09
N GLN A 197 1.61 -7.80 19.99
CA GLN A 197 0.59 -6.75 19.89
C GLN A 197 0.39 -6.37 18.42
N ASP A 198 -0.87 -6.21 18.00
CA ASP A 198 -1.23 -5.65 16.70
C ASP A 198 -1.65 -4.20 16.88
N ASP A 199 -0.81 -3.26 16.47
CA ASP A 199 -1.00 -1.83 16.72
C ASP A 199 -2.21 -1.25 15.98
N ASP A 200 -2.59 -1.85 14.85
CA ASP A 200 -3.79 -1.49 14.09
C ASP A 200 -5.07 -1.79 14.88
N LYS A 201 -5.07 -2.93 15.60
CA LYS A 201 -6.22 -3.40 16.38
C LYS A 201 -6.15 -3.03 17.85
N GLN A 202 -5.02 -2.51 18.31
CA GLN A 202 -4.72 -2.21 19.72
C GLN A 202 -5.03 -3.40 20.64
N ALA A 203 -4.62 -4.59 20.21
CA ALA A 203 -4.94 -5.83 20.90
C ALA A 203 -3.77 -6.82 20.90
N ASP A 204 -3.66 -7.55 22.01
CA ASP A 204 -2.66 -8.59 22.19
C ASP A 204 -3.16 -9.93 21.67
N TYR A 205 -2.30 -10.62 20.96
CA TYR A 205 -2.54 -11.94 20.41
C TYR A 205 -1.51 -12.92 20.93
N THR A 206 -1.98 -14.07 21.41
CA THR A 206 -1.14 -15.11 21.97
C THR A 206 -1.12 -16.33 21.05
N ILE A 207 0.08 -16.82 20.78
CA ILE A 207 0.36 -18.07 20.08
C ILE A 207 0.75 -19.09 21.15
N THR A 208 0.06 -20.22 21.20
CA THR A 208 0.40 -21.32 22.11
C THR A 208 1.61 -22.07 21.56
N MET A 209 2.56 -22.40 22.45
CA MET A 209 3.77 -23.16 22.12
C MET A 209 3.83 -24.45 22.94
N PRO A 210 4.11 -25.61 22.32
CA PRO A 210 4.18 -25.85 20.87
C PRO A 210 2.85 -25.59 20.16
N PRO A 211 2.89 -25.18 18.87
CA PRO A 211 1.69 -24.84 18.12
C PRO A 211 0.83 -26.07 17.82
N THR A 212 -0.49 -25.84 17.85
CA THR A 212 -1.48 -26.90 17.61
C THR A 212 -1.50 -27.34 16.15
N LEU A 213 -2.03 -28.54 15.86
CA LEU A 213 -2.17 -29.04 14.49
C LEU A 213 -2.96 -28.08 13.59
N ILE A 214 -3.98 -27.43 14.13
CA ILE A 214 -4.80 -26.45 13.41
C ILE A 214 -3.97 -25.23 13.03
N GLU A 215 -3.10 -24.75 13.92
CA GLU A 215 -2.23 -23.61 13.64
C GLU A 215 -1.18 -23.95 12.58
N LYS A 216 -0.62 -25.16 12.63
CA LYS A 216 0.31 -25.66 11.61
C LYS A 216 -0.36 -25.75 10.23
N LEU A 217 -1.61 -26.20 10.19
CA LEU A 217 -2.40 -26.24 8.95
C LEU A 217 -2.66 -24.82 8.43
N LYS A 218 -3.10 -23.93 9.31
CA LYS A 218 -3.36 -22.52 9.00
C LYS A 218 -2.10 -21.85 8.45
N ALA A 219 -0.92 -22.11 9.02
CA ALA A 219 0.33 -21.49 8.59
C ALA A 219 0.74 -21.82 7.14
N ARG A 220 0.18 -22.89 6.54
CA ARG A 220 0.46 -23.30 5.15
C ARG A 220 -0.49 -22.70 4.12
N LEU A 221 -1.56 -22.04 4.56
CA LEU A 221 -2.49 -21.39 3.64
C LEU A 221 -1.91 -20.05 3.17
N PRO A 222 -2.05 -19.70 1.87
CA PRO A 222 -1.80 -18.35 1.41
C PRO A 222 -2.90 -17.43 1.99
N PHE A 223 -2.48 -16.37 2.69
CA PHE A 223 -3.33 -15.31 3.21
C PHE A 223 -3.07 -14.03 2.44
#